data_AF-K8E4B5-F1
#
_entry.id   AF-K8E4B5-F1
#
_cell.length_a   1.000
_cell.length_b   1.000
_cell.length_c   1.000
_cell.angle_alpha   90.00
_cell.angle_beta   90.00
_cell.angle_gamma   90.00
#
_symmetry.space_group_name_H-M   'P 1'
#
loop_
_entity.id
_entity.type
_entity.pdbx_description
1 polymer ?
#
loop_
_entity_poly.entity_id
_entity_poly.type
_entity_poly.pdbx_seq_one_letter_code
_entity_poly.pdbx_strand_id
1 'polypeptide(L)'
;MGYLKEETGFTILGKVPEGACEVCEMNHEPKQPHNQQSMAYQYKFYDENGRWPTWEDPMAHCSDETKIIWTNALEKQGVDIGGKEDDK
;
A
#
# COMPACT_ATOMS: atom_id res chain seq x y z
N MET A 1 -19.34 -6.70 0.32
CA MET A 1 -18.18 -7.47 -0.16
C MET A 1 -17.19 -6.41 -0.67
N GLY A 2 -15.96 -6.74 -1.05
CA GLY A 2 -15.04 -5.71 -1.53
C GLY A 2 -15.28 -5.34 -3.00
N TYR A 3 -14.75 -4.18 -3.40
CA TYR A 3 -14.88 -3.61 -4.74
C TYR A 3 -14.44 -4.57 -5.87
N LEU A 4 -13.31 -5.28 -5.72
CA LEU A 4 -12.84 -6.23 -6.74
C LEU A 4 -13.85 -7.34 -7.00
N LYS A 5 -14.42 -7.90 -5.93
CA LYS A 5 -15.39 -8.99 -6.05
C LYS A 5 -16.68 -8.52 -6.69
N GLU A 6 -17.16 -7.35 -6.29
CA GLU A 6 -18.43 -6.79 -6.78
C GLU A 6 -18.33 -6.39 -8.25
N GLU A 7 -17.22 -5.79 -8.68
CA GLU A 7 -17.04 -5.33 -10.07
C GLU A 7 -16.59 -6.41 -11.04
N THR A 8 -15.74 -7.36 -10.58
CA THR A 8 -15.06 -8.30 -11.51
C THR A 8 -15.28 -9.77 -11.18
N GLY A 9 -15.83 -10.11 -10.02
CA GLY A 9 -15.91 -11.48 -9.51
C GLY A 9 -14.56 -12.05 -9.05
N PHE A 10 -13.47 -11.29 -9.11
CA PHE A 10 -12.16 -11.70 -8.60
C PHE A 10 -12.13 -11.72 -7.07
N THR A 11 -11.37 -12.63 -6.47
CA THR A 11 -11.21 -12.73 -5.02
C THR A 11 -9.76 -13.05 -4.67
N ILE A 12 -9.20 -12.31 -3.72
CA ILE A 12 -7.88 -12.59 -3.18
C ILE A 12 -7.97 -13.61 -2.07
N LEU A 13 -7.21 -14.68 -2.22
CA LEU A 13 -7.04 -15.69 -1.19
C LEU A 13 -5.86 -15.29 -0.31
N GLY A 14 -6.12 -15.07 0.98
CA GLY A 14 -5.08 -14.72 1.95
C GLY A 14 -4.30 -15.96 2.41
N LYS A 15 -2.97 -15.87 2.39
CA LYS A 15 -2.08 -16.81 3.11
C LYS A 15 -0.85 -16.07 3.61
N VAL A 16 -1.05 -15.27 4.65
CA VAL A 16 0.02 -14.49 5.29
C VAL A 16 1.09 -15.45 5.83
N PRO A 17 2.36 -15.32 5.42
CA PRO A 17 3.46 -16.07 6.03
C PRO A 17 3.58 -15.76 7.52
N GLU A 18 3.96 -16.76 8.33
CA GLU A 18 4.18 -16.54 9.76
C GLU A 18 5.26 -15.47 10.00
N GLY A 19 4.96 -14.50 10.85
CA GLY A 19 5.84 -13.37 11.17
C GLY A 19 5.81 -12.21 10.17
N ALA A 20 5.10 -12.34 9.04
CA ALA A 20 4.93 -11.25 8.09
C ALA A 20 3.80 -10.29 8.51
N CYS A 21 3.82 -9.07 7.98
CA CYS A 21 2.73 -8.11 8.15
C CYS A 21 1.42 -8.68 7.58
N GLU A 22 0.31 -8.60 8.31
CA GLU A 22 -0.99 -9.08 7.85
C GLU A 22 -1.58 -8.27 6.69
N VAL A 23 -1.18 -7.00 6.54
CA VAL A 23 -1.70 -6.12 5.50
C VAL A 23 -0.91 -6.29 4.20
N CYS A 24 0.40 -6.14 4.26
CA CYS A 24 1.26 -6.18 3.08
C CYS A 24 1.96 -7.52 2.86
N GLU A 25 1.81 -8.51 3.72
CA GLU A 25 2.41 -9.86 3.59
C GLU A 25 3.94 -9.84 3.41
N MET A 26 4.57 -8.76 3.89
CA MET A 26 6.02 -8.51 3.84
C MET A 26 6.54 -8.20 5.25
N ASN A 27 7.83 -8.41 5.47
CA ASN A 27 8.49 -8.07 6.73
C ASN A 27 8.87 -6.59 6.75
N HIS A 28 8.44 -5.88 7.79
CA HIS A 28 8.89 -4.53 8.11
C HIS A 28 8.80 -4.30 9.62
N GLU A 29 9.57 -3.34 10.13
CA GLU A 29 9.44 -2.98 11.55
C GLU A 29 8.08 -2.32 11.83
N PRO A 30 7.50 -2.47 13.04
CA PRO A 30 6.13 -2.02 13.34
C PRO A 30 5.87 -0.52 13.15
N LYS A 31 6.91 0.32 13.18
CA LYS A 31 6.78 1.78 13.02
C LYS A 31 6.97 2.25 11.58
N GLN A 32 7.34 1.35 10.67
CA GLN A 32 7.53 1.63 9.25
C GLN A 32 6.20 1.50 8.52
N PRO A 33 5.98 2.26 7.44
CA PRO A 33 4.76 2.15 6.63
C PRO A 33 4.62 0.73 6.06
N HIS A 34 3.39 0.37 5.70
CA HIS A 34 3.19 -0.79 4.83
C HIS A 34 3.91 -0.57 3.50
N ASN A 35 4.37 -1.65 2.87
CA ASN A 35 4.99 -1.54 1.56
C ASN A 35 3.93 -1.29 0.49
N GLN A 36 3.89 -0.07 -0.07
CA GLN A 36 2.97 0.31 -1.15
C GLN A 36 3.07 -0.62 -2.36
N GLN A 37 4.28 -1.15 -2.63
CA GLN A 37 4.55 -2.02 -3.79
C GLN A 37 4.23 -3.48 -3.52
N SER A 38 3.81 -3.84 -2.30
CA SER A 38 3.32 -5.19 -2.05
C SER A 38 2.01 -5.44 -2.81
N MET A 39 1.96 -6.55 -3.55
CA MET A 39 0.73 -7.02 -4.19
C MET A 39 -0.42 -7.19 -3.20
N ALA A 40 -0.14 -7.72 -2.00
CA ALA A 40 -1.17 -7.88 -0.97
C ALA A 40 -1.71 -6.52 -0.52
N TYR A 41 -0.83 -5.53 -0.30
CA TYR A 41 -1.26 -4.19 0.07
C TYR A 41 -2.06 -3.52 -1.04
N GLN A 42 -1.53 -3.50 -2.27
CA GLN A 42 -2.15 -2.84 -3.42
C GLN A 42 -3.57 -3.31 -3.65
N TYR A 43 -3.78 -4.61 -3.66
CA TYR A 43 -5.11 -5.13 -3.95
C TYR A 43 -6.05 -5.09 -2.75
N LYS A 44 -5.58 -5.23 -1.51
CA LYS A 44 -6.44 -5.00 -0.33
C LYS A 44 -6.93 -3.55 -0.32
N PHE A 45 -6.01 -2.61 -0.56
CA PHE A 45 -6.35 -1.20 -0.67
C PHE A 45 -7.35 -0.95 -1.81
N TYR A 46 -7.12 -1.53 -2.99
CA TYR A 46 -8.04 -1.40 -4.13
C TYR A 46 -9.42 -2.01 -3.85
N ASP A 47 -9.47 -3.18 -3.21
CA ASP A 47 -10.73 -3.84 -2.82
C ASP A 47 -11.54 -2.98 -1.83
N GLU A 48 -10.86 -2.22 -0.97
CA GLU A 48 -11.49 -1.33 0.02
C GLU A 48 -11.87 0.04 -0.56
N ASN A 49 -11.06 0.59 -1.48
CA ASN A 49 -11.13 2.00 -1.88
C ASN A 49 -11.50 2.23 -3.35
N GLY A 50 -11.49 1.20 -4.19
CA GLY A 50 -11.80 1.30 -5.62
C GLY A 50 -10.78 2.10 -6.44
N ARG A 51 -9.57 2.31 -5.91
CA ARG A 51 -8.43 2.95 -6.60
C ARG A 51 -7.12 2.31 -6.18
N TRP A 52 -6.08 2.47 -6.99
CA TRP A 52 -4.73 2.05 -6.61
C TRP A 52 -4.16 2.98 -5.53
N PRO A 53 -3.37 2.45 -4.57
CA PRO A 53 -2.74 3.27 -3.55
C PRO A 53 -1.55 4.04 -4.12
N THR A 54 -1.31 5.19 -3.53
CA THR A 54 -0.10 6.02 -3.64
C THR A 54 0.84 5.67 -2.48
N TRP A 55 2.04 6.26 -2.40
CA TRP A 55 2.90 6.09 -1.22
C TRP A 55 2.41 6.91 -0.01
N GLU A 56 1.55 7.91 -0.21
CA GLU A 56 0.90 8.63 0.90
C GLU A 56 -0.03 7.72 1.71
N ASP A 57 -0.72 6.78 1.06
CA ASP A 57 -1.72 5.90 1.67
C ASP A 57 -1.13 5.00 2.78
N PRO A 58 -0.05 4.23 2.56
CA PRO A 58 0.55 3.42 3.64
C PRO A 58 1.30 4.28 4.64
N MET A 59 1.69 5.50 4.28
CA MET A 59 2.31 6.45 5.19
C MET A 59 1.32 7.23 6.06
N ALA A 60 0.01 7.19 5.76
CA ALA A 60 -0.99 8.05 6.39
C ALA A 60 -0.98 7.99 7.93
N HIS A 61 -0.79 6.78 8.47
CA HIS A 61 -0.77 6.50 9.91
C HIS A 61 0.62 6.69 10.56
N CYS A 62 1.66 6.93 9.78
CA CYS A 62 3.02 7.10 10.29
C CYS A 62 3.20 8.45 11.01
N SER A 63 4.20 8.51 11.90
CA SER A 63 4.65 9.77 12.49
C SER A 63 5.23 10.71 11.43
N ASP A 64 5.23 12.01 11.70
CA ASP A 64 5.81 13.01 10.79
C ASP A 64 7.28 12.73 10.48
N GLU A 65 8.06 12.32 11.48
CA GLU A 65 9.45 11.90 11.29
C GLU A 65 9.58 10.74 10.29
N THR A 66 8.74 9.71 10.44
CA THR A 66 8.75 8.54 9.55
C THR A 66 8.34 8.94 8.14
N LYS A 67 7.31 9.78 8.00
CA LYS A 67 6.86 10.32 6.70
C LYS A 67 7.99 11.08 6.00
N ILE A 68 8.70 11.94 6.73
CA ILE A 68 9.83 12.72 6.20
C ILE A 68 10.96 11.78 5.73
N ILE A 69 11.31 10.77 6.53
CA ILE A 69 12.38 9.82 6.17
C ILE A 69 12.02 9.08 4.87
N TRP A 70 10.81 8.53 4.77
CA TRP A 70 10.40 7.74 3.61
C TRP A 70 10.19 8.60 2.37
N THR A 71 9.58 9.77 2.51
CA THR A 71 9.40 10.72 1.40
C THR A 71 10.75 11.05 0.77
N ASN A 72 11.73 11.48 1.59
CA ASN A 72 13.08 11.79 1.09
C ASN A 72 13.77 10.58 0.45
N ALA A 73 13.62 9.39 1.05
CA ALA A 73 14.23 8.17 0.53
C ALA A 73 13.65 7.76 -0.84
N LEU A 74 12.33 7.84 -0.99
CA LEU A 74 11.60 7.50 -2.20
C LEU A 74 11.83 8.52 -3.32
N GLU A 75 11.76 9.82 -3.01
CA GLU A 75 12.05 10.90 -3.97
C GLU A 75 13.48 10.82 -4.50
N LYS A 76 14.46 10.48 -3.65
CA LYS A 76 15.84 10.26 -4.06
C LYS A 76 15.99 9.12 -5.07
N GLN A 77 15.06 8.16 -5.06
CA GLN A 77 14.99 7.06 -6.04
C GLN A 77 14.12 7.42 -7.27
N GLY A 78 13.59 8.64 -7.35
CA GLY A 78 12.70 9.08 -8.43
C GLY A 78 11.29 8.51 -8.34
N VAL A 79 10.87 8.06 -7.15
CA VAL A 79 9.51 7.57 -6.91
C VAL A 79 8.57 8.74 -6.62
N ASP A 80 7.44 8.76 -7.32
CA ASP A 80 6.35 9.70 -7.07
C ASP A 80 5.51 9.24 -5.87
N ILE A 81 5.29 10.13 -4.92
CA ILE A 81 4.66 9.83 -3.64
C ILE A 81 3.14 9.89 -3.73
N GLY A 82 2.61 10.93 -4.38
CA GLY A 82 1.17 11.18 -4.55
C GLY A 82 0.55 10.43 -5.73
N GLY A 83 1.38 9.73 -6.51
CA GLY A 83 0.97 9.09 -7.75
C GLY A 83 0.70 10.10 -8.86
N LYS A 84 0.69 9.63 -10.10
CA LYS A 84 0.32 10.45 -11.25
C LYS A 84 -1.20 10.48 -11.36
N GLU A 85 -1.76 11.65 -11.61
CA GLU A 85 -3.13 11.71 -12.12
C GLU A 85 -3.15 10.98 -13.46
N ASP A 86 -3.88 9.86 -13.52
CA ASP A 86 -4.11 9.19 -14.79
C ASP A 86 -4.98 10.11 -15.66
N ASP A 87 -4.45 10.53 -16.81
CA ASP A 87 -5.21 11.21 -17.87
C ASP A 87 -6.38 10.29 -18.27
N LYS A 88 -7.57 10.56 -17.73
CA LYS A 88 -8.82 9.85 -18.03
C LYS A 88 -9.28 10.06 -19.46
#